data_AF-A0A7H4LVK9-F1
#
_entry.id   AF-A0A7H4LVK9-F1
#
_cell.length_a   1.000
_cell.length_b   1.000
_cell.length_c   1.000
_cell.angle_alpha   90.00
_cell.angle_beta   90.00
_cell.angle_gamma   90.00
#
_symmetry.space_group_name_H-M   'P 1'
#
loop_
_entity.id
_entity.type
_entity.pdbx_description
1 polymer ?
#
loop_
_entity_poly.entity_id
_entity_poly.type
_entity_poly.pdbx_seq_one_letter_code
_entity_poly.pdbx_strand_id
1 'polypeptide(L)'
;MKTTLLTFLLLSASLTASASSPLTPAQEARVQALVQETLLSHPEILVAAADKLDRQNARAEQESLKQVLSQYGDFLFHDPTHRESARKSRS
;
A
#
# COMPACT_ATOMS: atom_id res chain seq x y z
N MET A 1 51.86 -2.74 -18.09
CA MET A 1 50.49 -2.26 -17.82
C MET A 1 49.45 -2.78 -18.83
N LYS A 2 49.68 -3.95 -19.47
CA LYS A 2 48.80 -4.51 -20.51
C LYS A 2 47.93 -5.65 -19.98
N THR A 3 48.47 -6.39 -19.01
CA THR A 3 47.84 -7.54 -18.36
C THR A 3 46.74 -7.14 -17.38
N THR A 4 46.87 -5.97 -16.73
CA THR A 4 45.88 -5.43 -15.79
C THR A 4 44.57 -5.02 -16.47
N LEU A 5 44.66 -4.54 -17.71
CA LEU A 5 43.51 -4.12 -18.51
C LEU A 5 42.69 -5.34 -18.98
N LEU A 6 43.38 -6.44 -19.29
CA LEU A 6 42.75 -7.71 -19.68
C LEU A 6 41.97 -8.33 -18.50
N THR A 7 42.54 -8.29 -17.29
CA THR A 7 41.89 -8.83 -16.09
C THR A 7 40.65 -8.04 -15.71
N PHE A 8 40.67 -6.72 -15.88
CA PHE A 8 39.51 -5.86 -15.60
C PHE A 8 38.38 -6.08 -16.61
N LEU A 9 38.71 -6.31 -17.89
CA LEU A 9 37.74 -6.62 -18.94
C LEU A 9 37.07 -7.98 -18.73
N LEU A 10 37.83 -9.00 -18.31
CA LEU A 10 37.31 -10.34 -17.97
C LEU A 10 36.40 -10.32 -16.73
N LEU A 11 36.73 -9.51 -15.73
CA LEU A 11 35.89 -9.37 -14.53
C LEU A 11 34.56 -8.66 -14.82
N SER A 12 34.57 -7.71 -15.77
CA SER A 12 33.37 -6.98 -16.20
C SER A 12 32.37 -7.84 -16.97
N ALA A 13 32.85 -8.90 -17.65
CA ALA A 13 32.00 -9.84 -18.38
C ALA A 13 31.25 -10.83 -17.46
N SER A 14 31.67 -10.98 -16.21
CA SER A 14 31.05 -11.88 -15.22
C SER A 14 29.86 -11.23 -14.50
N LEU A 15 29.67 -9.92 -14.67
CA LEU A 15 28.63 -9.14 -14.01
C LEU A 15 27.49 -8.80 -14.97
N THR A 16 27.15 -9.74 -15.87
CA THR A 16 25.85 -9.71 -16.54
C THR A 16 24.79 -9.89 -15.45
N ALA A 17 24.25 -8.76 -15.00
CA ALA A 17 23.08 -8.67 -14.15
C ALA A 17 22.04 -9.65 -14.69
N SER A 18 21.89 -10.77 -14.00
CA SER A 18 20.88 -11.76 -14.34
C SER A 18 19.55 -11.07 -14.09
N ALA A 19 18.90 -10.60 -15.16
CA ALA A 19 17.49 -10.27 -15.10
C ALA A 19 16.81 -11.49 -14.48
N SER A 20 16.13 -11.29 -13.34
CA SER A 20 15.51 -12.38 -12.60
C SER A 20 14.60 -13.13 -13.56
N SER A 21 15.00 -14.34 -13.96
CA SER A 21 14.15 -15.19 -14.79
C SER A 21 12.83 -15.38 -14.04
N PRO A 22 11.67 -15.38 -14.74
CA PRO A 22 10.43 -15.80 -14.11
C PRO A 22 10.63 -17.17 -13.47
N LEU A 23 9.95 -17.39 -12.34
CA LEU A 23 9.99 -18.66 -11.65
C LEU A 23 9.54 -19.77 -12.59
N THR A 24 10.21 -20.91 -12.50
CA THR A 24 9.74 -22.11 -13.19
C THR A 24 8.43 -22.60 -12.56
N PRO A 25 7.57 -23.34 -13.30
CA PRO A 25 6.31 -23.84 -12.75
C PRO A 25 6.48 -24.66 -11.46
N ALA A 26 7.57 -25.43 -11.35
CA ALA A 26 7.88 -26.19 -10.14
C ALA A 26 8.23 -25.29 -8.94
N GLN A 27 8.91 -24.17 -9.19
CA GLN A 27 9.23 -23.19 -8.15
C GLN A 27 7.97 -22.44 -7.70
N GLU A 28 7.09 -22.06 -8.61
CA GLU A 28 5.81 -21.42 -8.26
C GLU A 28 4.93 -22.34 -7.41
N ALA A 29 4.80 -23.62 -7.78
CA ALA A 29 4.07 -24.60 -6.99
C ALA A 29 4.65 -24.74 -5.56
N ARG A 30 5.98 -24.70 -5.42
CA ARG A 30 6.64 -24.74 -4.11
C ARG A 30 6.37 -23.47 -3.30
N VAL A 31 6.41 -22.29 -3.93
CA VAL A 31 6.09 -21.02 -3.27
C VAL A 31 4.64 -21.01 -2.80
N GLN A 32 3.69 -21.47 -3.62
CA GLN A 32 2.28 -21.55 -3.23
C GLN A 32 2.08 -22.47 -2.01
N ALA A 33 2.71 -23.65 -2.00
CA ALA A 33 2.66 -24.55 -0.86
C ALA A 33 3.24 -23.92 0.41
N LEU A 34 4.38 -23.23 0.29
CA LEU A 34 5.01 -22.53 1.42
C LEU A 34 4.14 -21.39 1.94
N VAL A 35 3.49 -20.62 1.07
CA VAL A 35 2.55 -19.56 1.48
C VAL A 35 1.38 -20.18 2.24
N GLN A 36 0.78 -21.26 1.72
CA GLN A 36 -0.32 -21.94 2.39
C GLN A 36 0.10 -22.47 3.76
N GLU A 37 1.25 -23.15 3.84
CA GLU A 37 1.81 -23.65 5.10
C GLU A 37 2.05 -22.51 6.09
N THR A 38 2.65 -21.41 5.64
CA THR A 38 2.96 -20.24 6.47
C THR A 38 1.70 -19.58 7.01
N LEU A 39 0.65 -19.43 6.19
CA LEU A 39 -0.60 -18.84 6.65
C LEU A 39 -1.33 -19.72 7.67
N LEU A 40 -1.17 -21.04 7.58
CA LEU A 40 -1.75 -21.98 8.53
C LEU A 40 -0.95 -22.09 9.83
N SER A 41 0.38 -22.05 9.75
CA SER A 41 1.26 -22.12 10.92
C SER A 41 1.39 -20.78 11.64
N HIS A 42 1.20 -19.67 10.93
CA HIS A 42 1.29 -18.29 11.44
C HIS A 42 0.02 -17.47 11.13
N PRO A 43 -1.12 -17.80 11.75
CA PRO A 43 -2.37 -17.09 11.52
C PRO A 43 -2.31 -15.60 11.92
N GLU A 44 -1.37 -15.20 12.78
CA GLU A 44 -1.09 -13.80 13.13
C GLU A 44 -0.78 -12.91 11.92
N ILE A 45 -0.26 -13.48 10.83
CA ILE A 45 -0.01 -12.74 9.58
C ILE A 45 -1.31 -12.24 8.98
N LEU A 46 -2.38 -13.04 9.02
CA LEU A 46 -3.69 -12.67 8.51
C LEU A 46 -4.32 -11.57 9.37
N VAL A 47 -4.16 -11.66 10.69
CA VAL A 47 -4.62 -10.61 11.62
C VAL A 47 -3.89 -9.29 11.34
N ALA A 48 -2.56 -9.33 11.22
CA ALA A 48 -1.77 -8.14 10.90
C ALA A 48 -2.11 -7.55 9.52
N ALA A 49 -2.42 -8.41 8.54
CA ALA A 49 -2.87 -7.98 7.22
C ALA A 49 -4.24 -7.29 7.27
N ALA A 50 -5.20 -7.85 8.02
CA ALA A 50 -6.52 -7.25 8.23
C ALA A 50 -6.41 -5.90 8.94
N ASP A 51 -5.66 -5.83 10.04
CA ASP A 51 -5.42 -4.58 10.79
C ASP A 51 -4.81 -3.49 9.89
N LYS A 52 -3.88 -3.88 9.01
CA LYS A 52 -3.27 -2.95 8.06
C LYS A 52 -4.27 -2.46 7.03
N LEU A 53 -5.12 -3.34 6.50
CA LEU A 53 -6.16 -3.00 5.53
C LEU A 53 -7.19 -2.04 6.14
N ASP A 54 -7.65 -2.31 7.37
CA ASP A 54 -8.60 -1.44 8.06
C ASP A 54 -8.03 -0.04 8.28
N ARG A 55 -6.76 0.07 8.66
CA ARG A 55 -6.08 1.37 8.77
C ARG A 55 -5.98 2.10 7.44
N GLN A 56 -5.78 1.38 6.34
CA GLN A 56 -5.74 1.98 5.01
C GLN A 56 -7.12 2.50 4.60
N ASN A 57 -8.18 1.71 4.83
CA ASN A 57 -9.55 2.11 4.55
C ASN A 57 -9.95 3.34 5.38
N ALA A 58 -9.67 3.34 6.68
CA ALA A 58 -9.97 4.48 7.55
C ALA A 58 -9.26 5.78 7.08
N ARG A 59 -8.04 5.67 6.55
CA ARG A 59 -7.33 6.83 5.97
C ARG A 59 -7.99 7.30 4.68
N ALA A 60 -8.30 6.38 3.77
CA ALA A 60 -8.98 6.71 2.52
C ALA A 60 -10.36 7.33 2.76
N GLU A 61 -11.10 6.85 3.77
CA GLU A 61 -12.37 7.43 4.22
C GLU A 61 -12.18 8.83 4.80
N GLN A 62 -11.16 9.06 5.64
CA GLN A 62 -10.89 10.40 6.16
C GLN A 62 -10.51 11.38 5.04
N GLU A 63 -9.73 10.95 4.05
CA GLU A 63 -9.36 11.76 2.89
C GLU A 63 -10.59 12.09 2.03
N SER A 64 -11.46 11.12 1.77
CA SER A 64 -12.68 11.36 1.01
C SER A 64 -13.65 12.30 1.75
N LEU A 65 -13.81 12.14 3.07
CA LEU A 65 -14.60 13.04 3.91
C LEU A 65 -14.03 14.46 3.91
N LYS A 66 -12.71 14.62 4.03
CA LYS A 66 -12.06 15.93 3.91
C LYS A 66 -12.33 16.57 2.55
N GLN A 67 -12.31 15.78 1.48
CA GLN A 67 -12.58 16.27 0.13
C GLN A 67 -14.03 16.74 0.00
N VAL A 68 -15.00 15.97 0.49
CA VAL A 68 -16.41 16.37 0.53
C VAL A 68 -16.60 17.65 1.37
N LEU A 69 -16.00 17.72 2.57
CA LEU A 69 -16.07 18.91 3.42
C LEU A 69 -15.39 20.13 2.78
N SER A 70 -14.33 19.95 2.01
CA SER A 70 -13.71 21.06 1.27
C SER A 70 -14.57 21.55 0.11
N GLN A 71 -15.30 20.63 -0.54
CA GLN A 71 -16.12 20.92 -1.70
C GLN A 71 -17.46 21.58 -1.30
N TYR A 72 -18.02 21.17 -0.17
CA TYR A 72 -19.34 21.60 0.30
C TYR A 72 -19.30 22.40 1.60
N GLY A 73 -18.12 22.65 2.17
CA GLY A 73 -17.96 23.26 3.50
C GLY A 73 -18.63 24.62 3.64
N ASP A 74 -18.51 25.49 2.64
CA ASP A 74 -19.17 26.80 2.69
C ASP A 74 -20.69 26.69 2.71
N PHE A 75 -21.27 25.77 1.94
CA PHE A 75 -22.70 25.49 1.99
C PHE A 75 -23.12 24.87 3.33
N LEU A 76 -22.36 23.88 3.82
CA LEU A 76 -22.67 23.15 5.06
C LEU A 76 -22.54 24.02 6.32
N PHE A 77 -21.61 24.97 6.34
CA PHE A 77 -21.29 25.78 7.54
C PHE A 77 -21.75 27.24 7.46
N HIS A 78 -22.06 27.78 6.27
CA HIS A 78 -22.53 29.15 6.10
C HIS A 78 -23.97 29.26 5.61
N ASP A 79 -24.76 28.17 5.60
CA ASP A 79 -26.19 28.25 5.27
C ASP A 79 -26.95 29.13 6.28
N PRO A 80 -27.55 30.26 5.86
CA PRO A 80 -28.33 31.13 6.74
C PRO A 80 -29.52 30.43 7.40
N THR A 81 -30.08 29.37 6.79
CA THR A 81 -31.22 28.62 7.33
C THR A 81 -30.89 27.89 8.65
N HIS A 82 -29.63 27.53 8.89
CA HIS A 82 -29.21 26.84 10.11
C HIS A 82 -29.23 27.72 11.37
N ARG A 83 -29.21 29.06 11.26
CA ARG A 83 -29.34 29.95 12.43
C ARG A 83 -30.77 30.05 12.98
N GLU A 84 -31.78 29.80 12.16
CA GLU A 84 -33.19 29.98 12.57
C GLU A 84 -33.71 28.86 13.48
N SER A 85 -33.26 27.62 13.27
CA SER A 85 -33.63 26.48 14.13
C SER A 85 -33.05 26.59 15.54
N ALA A 86 -31.83 27.11 15.70
CA ALA A 86 -31.22 27.35 17.01
C ALA A 86 -31.88 28.50 17.79
N ARG A 87 -32.44 29.50 17.08
CA ARG A 87 -33.16 30.62 17.70
C ARG A 87 -34.56 30.23 18.16
N LYS A 88 -35.24 29.33 17.41
CA LYS A 88 -36.61 28.88 17.73
C LYS A 88 -36.69 27.93 18.94
N SER A 89 -35.60 27.27 19.32
CA SER A 89 -35.53 26.44 20.54
C SER A 89 -35.30 27.23 21.82
N ARG A 90 -35.03 28.54 21.73
CA ARG A 90 -34.74 29.43 22.88
C ARG A 90 -35.80 30.51 23.10
N SER A 91 -36.90 30.46 22.36
CA SER A 91 -38.10 31.30 22.52
C SER A 91 -39.28 30.44 22.91
#